data_AF-A0A2D5YRM9-F1
#
_entry.id   AF-A0A2D5YRM9-F1
#
_cell.length_a   1.000
_cell.length_b   1.000
_cell.length_c   1.000
_cell.angle_alpha   90.00
_cell.angle_beta   90.00
_cell.angle_gamma   90.00
#
_symmetry.space_group_name_H-M   'P 1'
#
loop_
_entity.id
_entity.type
_entity.pdbx_description
1 polymer ?
#
loop_
_entity_poly.entity_id
_entity_poly.type
_entity_poly.pdbx_seq_one_letter_code
_entity_poly.pdbx_strand_id
1 'polypeptide(L)'
;MKTLVKIITILSLTLYVGAEIKMSQRSFHSSLTDIGSGSSSKQMCSCMFVMKQSEKFCRQFSKEVLLIDILNRHKVDLENKTITTTIGFFFNKRQAKFMGEKLGCTLI
;
A
#
# COMPACT_ATOMS: atom_id res chain seq x y z
N MET A 1 18.34 19.31 -43.81
CA MET A 1 18.18 17.87 -43.48
C MET A 1 18.97 17.43 -42.25
N LYS A 2 20.30 17.57 -42.21
CA LYS A 2 21.14 17.07 -41.08
C LYS A 2 20.74 17.64 -39.70
N THR A 3 20.36 18.91 -39.63
CA THR A 3 19.93 19.57 -38.39
C THR A 3 18.56 19.07 -37.89
N LEU A 4 17.61 18.86 -38.81
CA LEU A 4 16.29 18.30 -38.48
C LEU A 4 16.39 16.86 -37.97
N VAL A 5 17.24 16.04 -38.59
CA VAL A 5 17.49 14.66 -38.13
C VAL A 5 18.06 14.65 -36.71
N LYS A 6 19.05 15.50 -36.40
CA LYS A 6 19.60 15.61 -35.03
C LYS A 6 18.56 15.99 -33.99
N ILE A 7 17.68 16.95 -34.30
CA ILE A 7 16.62 17.39 -33.37
C ILE A 7 15.66 16.23 -33.08
N ILE A 8 15.23 15.51 -34.13
CA ILE A 8 14.31 14.37 -33.99
C ILE A 8 14.96 13.25 -33.14
N THR A 9 16.24 12.96 -33.35
CA THR A 9 16.95 11.92 -32.58
C THR A 9 17.09 12.29 -31.10
N ILE A 10 17.39 13.56 -30.79
CA ILE A 10 17.46 14.03 -29.40
C ILE A 10 16.08 13.97 -28.75
N LEU A 11 15.03 14.36 -29.46
CA LEU A 11 13.67 14.34 -28.96
C LEU A 11 13.16 12.91 -28.70
N SER A 12 13.49 11.96 -29.58
CA SER A 12 13.10 10.56 -29.36
C SER A 12 13.83 9.95 -28.17
N LEU A 13 15.11 10.28 -27.97
CA LEU A 13 15.91 9.81 -26.85
C LEU A 13 15.38 10.33 -25.51
N THR A 14 15.02 11.62 -25.42
CA THR A 14 14.46 12.21 -24.19
C THR A 14 13.08 11.65 -23.86
N LEU A 15 12.23 11.39 -24.87
CA LEU A 15 10.94 10.73 -24.69
C LEU A 15 11.10 9.30 -24.18
N TYR A 16 12.06 8.54 -24.71
CA TYR A 16 12.33 7.17 -24.28
C TYR A 16 12.79 7.12 -22.82
N VAL A 17 13.78 7.95 -22.45
CA VAL A 17 14.29 8.03 -21.07
C VAL A 17 13.20 8.50 -20.10
N GLY A 18 12.37 9.48 -20.50
CA GLY A 18 11.27 9.96 -19.67
C GLY A 18 10.17 8.91 -19.43
N ALA A 19 9.91 8.03 -20.40
CA ALA A 19 8.94 6.94 -20.25
C ALA A 19 9.42 5.89 -19.23
N GLU A 20 10.69 5.48 -19.31
CA GLU A 20 11.29 4.50 -18.39
C GLU A 20 11.28 5.00 -16.94
N ILE A 21 11.63 6.27 -16.70
CA ILE A 21 11.63 6.86 -15.36
C ILE A 21 10.23 6.87 -14.75
N LYS A 22 9.21 7.28 -15.53
CA LYS A 22 7.81 7.27 -15.07
C LYS A 22 7.32 5.88 -14.75
N MET A 23 7.68 4.89 -15.58
CA MET A 23 7.29 3.49 -15.37
C MET A 23 7.96 2.93 -14.10
N SER A 24 9.25 3.19 -13.89
CA SER A 24 9.98 2.78 -12.69
C SER A 24 9.41 3.41 -11.42
N GLN A 25 9.10 4.72 -11.42
CA GLN A 25 8.51 5.39 -10.26
C GLN A 25 7.12 4.84 -9.93
N ARG A 26 6.30 4.55 -10.96
CA ARG A 26 4.96 3.98 -10.77
C ARG A 26 5.04 2.59 -10.11
N SER A 27 5.94 1.73 -10.61
CA SER A 27 6.15 0.39 -10.07
C SER A 27 6.67 0.39 -8.64
N PHE A 28 7.59 1.30 -8.32
CA PHE A 28 8.11 1.45 -6.96
C PHE A 28 7.03 1.94 -6.00
N HIS A 29 6.25 2.95 -6.40
CA HIS A 29 5.16 3.47 -5.58
C HIS A 29 4.06 2.42 -5.34
N SER A 30 3.67 1.66 -6.36
CA SER A 30 2.70 0.57 -6.20
C SER A 30 3.19 -0.49 -5.23
N SER A 31 4.47 -0.90 -5.33
CA SER A 31 5.06 -1.90 -4.42
C SER A 31 5.06 -1.41 -2.97
N LEU A 32 5.41 -0.15 -2.72
CA LEU A 32 5.40 0.42 -1.36
C LEU A 32 3.99 0.52 -0.78
N THR A 33 3.02 0.95 -1.58
CA THR A 33 1.62 1.02 -1.12
C THR A 33 1.02 -0.36 -0.87
N ASP A 34 1.47 -1.37 -1.61
CA ASP A 34 1.03 -2.75 -1.45
C ASP A 34 1.59 -3.38 -0.16
N ILE A 35 2.90 -3.24 0.04
CA ILE A 35 3.58 -3.63 1.29
C ILE A 35 2.98 -2.89 2.49
N GLY A 36 2.72 -1.60 2.35
CA GLY A 36 2.14 -0.78 3.40
C GLY A 36 0.74 -1.25 3.78
N SER A 37 -0.16 -1.41 2.80
CA SER A 37 -1.53 -1.84 3.07
C SER A 37 -1.58 -3.25 3.68
N GLY A 38 -0.69 -4.15 3.26
CA GLY A 38 -0.49 -5.46 3.89
C GLY A 38 0.00 -5.35 5.33
N SER A 39 1.09 -4.63 5.58
CA SER A 39 1.64 -4.46 6.92
C SER A 39 0.62 -3.85 7.89
N SER A 40 -0.06 -2.78 7.46
CA SER A 40 -1.01 -2.05 8.29
C SER A 40 -2.28 -2.85 8.57
N SER A 41 -2.79 -3.62 7.59
CA SER A 41 -3.91 -4.56 7.83
C SER A 41 -3.55 -5.65 8.85
N LYS A 42 -2.35 -6.23 8.73
CA LYS A 42 -1.87 -7.27 9.66
C LYS A 42 -1.64 -6.74 11.07
N GLN A 43 -1.08 -5.55 11.21
CA GLN A 43 -0.85 -4.93 12.52
C GLN A 43 -2.17 -4.55 13.20
N MET A 44 -3.09 -3.92 12.47
CA MET A 44 -4.39 -3.58 13.03
C MET A 44 -5.18 -4.83 13.41
N CYS A 45 -5.13 -5.90 12.59
CA CYS A 45 -5.72 -7.19 12.93
C CYS A 45 -5.11 -7.77 14.21
N SER A 46 -3.78 -7.76 14.32
CA SER A 46 -3.08 -8.30 15.48
C SER A 46 -3.41 -7.50 16.74
N CYS A 47 -3.40 -6.17 16.65
CA CYS A 47 -3.78 -5.29 17.75
C CYS A 47 -5.21 -5.54 18.24
N MET A 48 -6.18 -5.68 17.32
CA MET A 48 -7.58 -5.87 17.69
C MET A 48 -7.88 -7.28 18.19
N PHE A 49 -7.43 -8.32 17.49
CA PHE A 49 -7.90 -9.69 17.74
C PHE A 49 -6.91 -10.54 18.54
N VAL A 50 -5.61 -10.30 18.42
CA VAL A 50 -4.58 -11.00 19.22
C VAL A 50 -4.38 -10.28 20.54
N MET A 51 -4.12 -8.96 20.49
CA MET A 51 -3.84 -8.15 21.68
C MET A 51 -5.11 -7.64 22.37
N LYS A 52 -6.29 -7.85 21.78
CA LYS A 52 -7.61 -7.51 22.35
C LYS A 52 -7.74 -6.01 22.70
N GLN A 53 -7.09 -5.14 21.93
CA GLN A 53 -7.15 -3.70 22.11
C GLN A 53 -8.36 -3.08 21.40
N SER A 54 -8.72 -1.86 21.81
CA SER A 54 -9.81 -1.13 21.16
C SER A 54 -9.47 -0.75 19.72
N GLU A 55 -10.48 -0.68 18.86
CA GLU A 55 -10.31 -0.24 17.47
C GLU A 55 -9.64 1.15 17.39
N LYS A 56 -10.03 2.08 18.27
CA LYS A 56 -9.45 3.44 18.30
C LYS A 56 -7.95 3.40 18.56
N PHE A 57 -7.51 2.62 19.55
CA PHE A 57 -6.09 2.44 19.86
C PHE A 57 -5.36 1.81 18.66
N CYS A 58 -5.92 0.75 18.09
CA CYS A 58 -5.30 0.04 16.98
C CYS A 58 -5.19 0.88 15.72
N ARG A 59 -6.17 1.76 15.45
CA ARG A 59 -6.10 2.74 14.37
C ARG A 59 -4.97 3.73 14.58
N GLN A 60 -4.72 4.16 15.81
CA GLN A 60 -3.62 5.09 16.10
C GLN A 60 -2.26 4.38 15.97
N PHE A 61 -2.15 3.16 16.50
CA PHE A 61 -0.95 2.35 16.41
C PHE A 61 -0.58 1.98 14.96
N SER A 62 -1.57 1.62 14.12
CA SER A 62 -1.32 1.22 12.72
C SER A 62 -0.91 2.38 11.81
N LYS A 63 -1.15 3.62 12.23
CA LYS A 63 -0.77 4.85 11.52
C LYS A 63 0.70 5.18 11.68
N GLU A 64 1.28 4.95 12.85
CA GLU A 64 2.69 5.26 13.13
C GLU A 64 3.65 4.48 12.23
N VAL A 65 3.23 3.31 11.75
CA VAL A 65 4.05 2.46 10.88
C VAL A 65 4.09 2.95 9.42
N LEU A 66 3.11 3.74 8.98
CA LEU A 66 3.09 4.26 7.62
C LEU A 66 3.01 5.78 7.63
N LEU A 67 4.07 6.42 7.14
CA LEU A 67 4.14 7.86 6.84
C LEU A 67 3.08 8.36 5.82
N ILE A 68 2.12 7.51 5.43
CA ILE A 68 1.00 7.79 4.53
C ILE A 68 -0.31 7.78 5.34
N ASP A 69 -0.34 8.55 6.42
CA ASP A 69 -1.46 8.56 7.38
C ASP A 69 -2.75 9.16 6.76
N ILE A 70 -2.59 10.12 5.85
CA ILE A 70 -3.70 10.89 5.26
C ILE A 70 -4.60 10.04 4.35
N LEU A 71 -4.09 8.92 3.83
CA LEU A 71 -4.80 8.09 2.84
C LEU A 71 -5.06 6.65 3.32
N ASN A 72 -4.74 6.34 4.59
CA ASN A 72 -4.89 4.99 5.12
C ASN A 72 -6.28 4.81 5.72
N ARG A 73 -7.11 3.95 5.10
CA ARG A 73 -8.49 3.68 5.52
C ARG A 73 -8.61 2.23 5.95
N HIS A 74 -9.03 2.02 7.20
CA HIS A 74 -9.32 0.69 7.73
C HIS A 74 -10.83 0.44 7.82
N LYS A 75 -11.26 -0.72 7.31
CA LYS A 75 -12.60 -1.29 7.54
C LYS A 75 -12.44 -2.54 8.41
N VAL A 76 -13.19 -2.59 9.50
CA VAL A 76 -13.20 -3.72 10.44
C VAL A 76 -14.45 -4.55 10.19
N ASP A 77 -14.28 -5.85 10.04
CA ASP A 77 -15.34 -6.85 10.07
C ASP A 77 -15.14 -7.72 11.32
N LEU A 78 -15.99 -7.52 12.31
CA LEU A 78 -15.90 -8.22 13.60
C LEU A 78 -16.42 -9.66 13.52
N GLU A 79 -17.36 -9.94 12.63
CA GLU A 79 -17.95 -11.27 12.45
C GLU A 79 -16.93 -12.21 11.82
N ASN A 80 -16.33 -11.78 10.71
CA ASN A 80 -15.30 -12.53 10.01
C ASN A 80 -13.88 -12.33 10.58
N LYS A 81 -13.74 -11.50 11.63
CA LYS A 81 -12.48 -11.09 12.24
C LYS A 81 -11.43 -10.68 11.22
N THR A 82 -11.84 -9.82 10.29
CA THR A 82 -11.06 -9.42 9.13
C THR A 82 -10.86 -7.90 9.14
N ILE A 83 -9.63 -7.46 8.91
CA ILE A 83 -9.28 -6.06 8.71
C ILE A 83 -8.94 -5.84 7.25
N THR A 84 -9.64 -4.91 6.63
CA THR A 84 -9.31 -4.41 5.30
C THR A 84 -8.59 -3.08 5.45
N THR A 85 -7.47 -2.93 4.76
CA THR A 85 -6.74 -1.66 4.66
C THR A 85 -6.65 -1.22 3.21
N THR A 86 -7.01 0.03 2.97
CA THR A 86 -6.89 0.67 1.65
C THR A 86 -5.97 1.88 1.78
N ILE A 87 -4.91 1.91 0.97
CA ILE A 87 -4.03 3.08 0.84
C ILE A 87 -4.28 3.76 -0.50
N GLY A 88 -4.50 5.08 -0.44
CA GLY A 88 -4.74 5.91 -1.63
C GLY A 88 -6.21 5.89 -2.08
N PHE A 89 -6.43 6.29 -3.32
CA PHE A 89 -7.79 6.52 -3.83
C PHE A 89 -8.62 5.24 -3.86
N PHE A 90 -8.19 4.15 -4.50
CA PHE A 90 -8.98 2.88 -4.49
C PHE A 90 -8.20 1.58 -4.87
N PHE A 91 -6.93 1.63 -5.27
CA PHE A 91 -6.29 0.50 -5.95
C PHE A 91 -5.47 -0.45 -5.07
N ASN A 92 -5.02 0.00 -3.88
CA ASN A 92 -4.14 -0.81 -3.03
C ASN A 92 -4.89 -1.22 -1.77
N LYS A 93 -5.67 -2.30 -1.91
CA LYS A 93 -6.48 -2.89 -0.85
C LYS A 93 -5.89 -4.22 -0.45
N ARG A 94 -5.55 -4.36 0.83
CA ARG A 94 -5.10 -5.63 1.42
C ARG A 94 -5.92 -5.99 2.63
N GLN A 95 -6.04 -7.29 2.87
CA GLN A 95 -6.86 -7.83 3.95
C GLN A 95 -6.01 -8.72 4.84
N ALA A 96 -6.29 -8.66 6.14
CA ALA A 96 -5.74 -9.58 7.11
C ALA A 96 -6.89 -10.20 7.91
N LYS A 97 -6.85 -11.52 8.08
CA LYS A 97 -7.85 -12.27 8.84
C LYS A 97 -7.19 -12.92 10.05
N PHE A 98 -7.89 -12.87 11.18
CA PHE A 98 -7.51 -13.62 12.37
C PHE A 98 -7.86 -15.10 12.18
N MET A 99 -6.85 -15.96 12.19
CA MET A 99 -6.96 -17.40 11.93
C MET A 99 -7.01 -18.24 13.22
N GLY A 100 -6.94 -17.60 14.39
CA GLY A 100 -6.89 -18.26 15.70
C GLY A 100 -5.61 -17.92 16.47
N GLU A 101 -5.56 -18.25 17.75
CA GLU A 101 -4.46 -17.81 18.64
C GLU A 101 -3.08 -18.35 18.23
N LYS A 102 -3.03 -19.56 17.65
CA LYS A 102 -1.77 -20.17 17.20
C LYS A 102 -1.18 -19.50 15.94
N LEU A 103 -2.03 -19.08 15.01
CA LEU A 103 -1.62 -18.49 13.73
C LEU A 103 -1.65 -16.95 13.74
N GLY A 104 -2.41 -16.36 14.67
CA GLY A 104 -2.63 -14.92 14.73
C GLY A 104 -3.34 -14.40 13.48
N CYS A 105 -2.85 -13.26 12.97
CA CYS A 105 -3.40 -12.63 11.77
C CYS A 105 -2.56 -12.92 10.52
N THR A 106 -3.22 -13.33 9.44
CA THR A 106 -2.60 -13.67 8.16
C THR A 106 -3.17 -12.81 7.04
N LEU A 107 -2.34 -12.44 6.07
CA LEU A 107 -2.79 -11.73 4.86
C LEU A 107 -3.56 -12.68 3.95
N ILE A 108 -4.68 -12.20 3.39
CA ILE A 108 -5.55 -12.92 2.47
C ILE A 108 -5.85 -12.10 1.22
#